data_AF-A0A9C6WX04-F1
#
_entry.id   AF-A0A9C6WX04-F1
#
_cell.length_a   1.000
_cell.length_b   1.000
_cell.length_c   1.000
_cell.angle_alpha   90.00
_cell.angle_beta   90.00
_cell.angle_gamma   90.00
#
_symmetry.space_group_name_H-M   'P 1'
#
loop_
_entity.id
_entity.type
_entity.pdbx_description
1 polymer ?
#
loop_
_entity_poly.entity_id
_entity_poly.type
_entity_poly.pdbx_seq_one_letter_code
_entity_poly.pdbx_strand_id
1 'polypeptide(L)'
;MEQSVRAVRRPRPRAVVVLEDVVVAVHDLHAVEARSEAPTEVLDRDQRTVRVPEVCRGCRLAATRVQCCDKCQVELVCDQAHHSVQHRRHRIYRQSSFRTRTKSRSSSSWFPVGSVIRWFVATLCVLALLPPRAMAAPTGAPSPSTQPKWVNPCGLNTKEVEQDLEYQGESQTVADIIQRIVTLSKNALDHAVSFRVKYVEETFQKDYSDHHGLWKEHKYYWLPQIPKELGDKVDEGHLQKQKLEDALKDIYQYLQKYAVGLEQVVLDQKANGGSFKKEFDIEESRLRNVLCEVQVAMAEQGVIQHPDVTPDIMSGEFRDPNMSTGWRNVRDWIILREYMNGLEYIIQMLEYFNRPQ
;
A
#
# COMPACT_ATOMS: atom_id res chain seq x y z
N MET A 1 12.08 -0.06 -76.95
CA MET A 1 12.51 0.47 -75.64
C MET A 1 11.31 1.19 -75.04
N GLU A 2 11.04 0.97 -73.75
CA GLU A 2 9.83 1.33 -72.97
C GLU A 2 8.63 0.35 -73.07
N GLN A 3 8.48 -0.46 -72.01
CA GLN A 3 7.29 -1.24 -71.68
C GLN A 3 6.46 -0.46 -70.66
N SER A 4 5.18 -0.25 -70.97
CA SER A 4 4.15 0.29 -70.10
C SER A 4 3.38 -0.86 -69.45
N VAL A 5 3.38 -0.95 -68.11
CA VAL A 5 2.63 -1.96 -67.35
C VAL A 5 1.48 -1.29 -66.61
N ARG A 6 0.26 -1.70 -66.96
CA ARG A 6 -1.02 -1.29 -66.38
C ARG A 6 -1.22 -1.85 -64.97
N ALA A 7 -1.73 -1.00 -64.08
CA ALA A 7 -2.20 -1.37 -62.76
C ALA A 7 -3.55 -2.15 -62.81
N VAL A 8 -3.60 -3.28 -62.12
CA VAL A 8 -4.80 -4.12 -61.95
C VAL A 8 -5.46 -3.78 -60.61
N ARG A 9 -6.72 -3.32 -60.65
CA ARG A 9 -7.58 -3.12 -59.46
C ARG A 9 -8.27 -4.44 -59.09
N ARG A 10 -8.18 -4.86 -57.82
CA ARG A 10 -8.96 -5.98 -57.25
C ARG A 10 -10.25 -5.44 -56.57
N PRO A 11 -11.38 -6.17 -56.64
CA PRO A 11 -12.64 -5.76 -56.02
C PRO A 11 -12.75 -6.17 -54.54
N ARG A 12 -13.53 -5.39 -53.76
CA ARG A 12 -13.88 -5.65 -52.36
C ARG A 12 -15.00 -6.71 -52.26
N PRO A 13 -15.00 -7.60 -51.25
CA PRO A 13 -16.13 -8.49 -50.99
C PRO A 13 -17.23 -7.80 -50.15
N ARG A 14 -18.50 -8.12 -50.48
CA ARG A 14 -19.70 -7.81 -49.70
C ARG A 14 -19.98 -8.96 -48.72
N ALA A 15 -20.36 -8.61 -47.51
CA ALA A 15 -20.85 -9.52 -46.48
C ALA A 15 -22.28 -9.98 -46.79
N VAL A 16 -22.54 -11.27 -46.58
CA VAL A 16 -23.87 -11.88 -46.48
C VAL A 16 -23.79 -12.84 -45.31
N VAL A 17 -24.58 -12.58 -44.26
CA VAL A 17 -24.90 -13.57 -43.23
C VAL A 17 -26.41 -13.49 -43.01
N VAL A 18 -27.07 -14.56 -43.43
CA VAL A 18 -28.44 -14.95 -43.13
C VAL A 18 -28.35 -15.95 -41.97
N LEU A 19 -29.19 -15.82 -40.95
CA LEU A 19 -29.56 -16.95 -40.08
C LEU A 19 -30.92 -16.63 -39.42
N GLU A 20 -31.93 -17.40 -39.83
CA GLU A 20 -33.25 -17.54 -39.20
C GLU A 20 -33.22 -18.64 -38.12
N ASP A 21 -34.05 -18.41 -37.09
CA ASP A 21 -34.83 -19.35 -36.26
C ASP A 21 -34.19 -20.54 -35.54
N VAL A 22 -34.25 -20.54 -34.19
CA VAL A 22 -34.75 -21.68 -33.39
C VAL A 22 -35.47 -21.19 -32.12
N VAL A 23 -36.70 -21.69 -31.94
CA VAL A 23 -37.63 -21.58 -30.81
C VAL A 23 -37.31 -22.63 -29.74
N VAL A 24 -37.30 -22.30 -28.44
CA VAL A 24 -37.60 -23.27 -27.37
C VAL A 24 -38.40 -22.63 -26.21
N ALA A 25 -39.58 -23.22 -26.02
CA ALA A 25 -40.51 -23.32 -24.90
C ALA A 25 -40.17 -22.67 -23.53
N VAL A 26 -41.12 -21.87 -23.04
CA VAL A 26 -41.34 -21.55 -21.63
C VAL A 26 -42.41 -22.50 -21.11
N HIS A 27 -42.13 -23.24 -20.05
CA HIS A 27 -43.08 -24.13 -19.37
C HIS A 27 -43.48 -23.51 -18.03
N ASP A 28 -44.79 -23.41 -17.84
CA ASP A 28 -45.48 -23.02 -16.61
C ASP A 28 -45.15 -23.93 -15.42
N LEU A 29 -44.99 -23.33 -14.24
CA LEU A 29 -45.18 -24.00 -12.95
C LEU A 29 -46.01 -23.09 -12.02
N HIS A 30 -47.26 -23.48 -11.86
CA HIS A 30 -48.15 -23.14 -10.76
C HIS A 30 -47.78 -23.97 -9.51
N ALA A 31 -48.09 -23.40 -8.33
CA ALA A 31 -48.35 -24.02 -7.00
C ALA A 31 -47.37 -23.53 -5.90
N VAL A 32 -47.74 -23.30 -4.64
CA VAL A 32 -48.99 -23.36 -3.87
C VAL A 32 -48.71 -22.60 -2.56
N GLU A 33 -49.75 -22.00 -2.00
CA GLU A 33 -49.78 -21.25 -0.75
C GLU A 33 -50.03 -22.18 0.48
N ALA A 34 -49.50 -21.78 1.64
CA ALA A 34 -50.11 -21.87 2.99
C ALA A 34 -49.55 -22.83 4.09
N ARG A 35 -49.52 -22.24 5.32
CA ARG A 35 -49.60 -22.78 6.71
C ARG A 35 -48.34 -23.39 7.34
N SER A 36 -47.75 -22.83 8.39
CA SER A 36 -48.19 -22.64 9.81
C SER A 36 -48.35 -23.94 10.59
N GLU A 37 -47.47 -24.18 11.57
CA GLU A 37 -47.79 -24.56 12.96
C GLU A 37 -46.51 -24.96 13.73
N ALA A 38 -46.23 -24.25 14.83
CA ALA A 38 -45.53 -24.79 16.00
C ALA A 38 -46.53 -25.63 16.81
N PRO A 39 -46.08 -26.51 17.75
CA PRO A 39 -46.09 -26.05 19.15
C PRO A 39 -45.13 -26.77 20.15
N THR A 40 -44.90 -26.07 21.28
CA THR A 40 -44.70 -26.51 22.70
C THR A 40 -43.81 -27.71 23.04
N GLU A 41 -42.72 -27.54 23.79
CA GLU A 41 -42.61 -27.33 25.26
C GLU A 41 -42.86 -28.61 26.09
N VAL A 42 -41.78 -29.15 26.66
CA VAL A 42 -41.81 -29.92 27.92
C VAL A 42 -40.61 -29.48 28.76
N LEU A 43 -40.94 -28.90 29.91
CA LEU A 43 -40.05 -28.53 31.02
C LEU A 43 -39.44 -29.78 31.68
N ASP A 44 -38.19 -29.67 32.13
CA ASP A 44 -37.85 -30.22 33.45
C ASP A 44 -36.87 -29.30 34.19
N ARG A 45 -37.08 -29.27 35.50
CA ARG A 45 -36.76 -28.22 36.46
C ARG A 45 -36.02 -28.91 37.60
N ASP A 46 -34.78 -28.51 37.91
CA ASP A 46 -34.43 -28.01 39.26
C ASP A 46 -32.92 -27.76 39.46
N GLN A 47 -32.67 -26.52 39.88
CA GLN A 47 -31.84 -26.11 41.02
C GLN A 47 -30.33 -26.41 41.01
N ARG A 48 -29.54 -25.33 41.10
CA ARG A 48 -29.10 -24.81 42.41
C ARG A 48 -28.49 -23.41 42.32
N THR A 49 -28.98 -22.58 43.23
CA THR A 49 -28.49 -21.28 43.66
C THR A 49 -27.06 -21.32 44.20
N VAL A 50 -26.19 -20.41 43.72
CA VAL A 50 -25.03 -19.91 44.49
C VAL A 50 -24.95 -18.39 44.30
N ARG A 51 -25.12 -17.66 45.41
CA ARG A 51 -24.77 -16.24 45.53
C ARG A 51 -23.25 -16.12 45.66
N VAL A 52 -22.63 -15.21 44.93
CA VAL A 52 -21.25 -14.76 45.16
C VAL A 52 -21.28 -13.27 45.52
N PRO A 53 -20.67 -12.85 46.65
CA PRO A 53 -20.50 -11.44 46.99
C PRO A 53 -19.18 -10.87 46.43
N GLU A 54 -19.22 -9.58 46.10
CA GLU A 54 -18.06 -8.74 45.74
C GLU A 54 -17.00 -8.70 46.84
N VAL A 55 -15.72 -8.89 46.48
CA VAL A 55 -14.56 -8.23 47.12
C VAL A 55 -13.46 -7.99 46.08
N CYS A 56 -13.13 -6.72 45.83
CA CYS A 56 -11.99 -6.25 45.03
C CYS A 56 -10.64 -6.53 45.69
N ARG A 57 -9.65 -7.05 44.96
CA ARG A 57 -8.20 -6.81 45.22
C ARG A 57 -7.36 -6.91 43.94
N GLY A 58 -6.67 -5.81 43.60
CA GLY A 58 -5.30 -5.93 43.08
C GLY A 58 -4.98 -5.38 41.69
N CYS A 59 -5.28 -4.10 41.39
CA CYS A 59 -4.50 -3.37 40.40
C CYS A 59 -3.16 -2.94 40.99
N ARG A 60 -2.04 -3.46 40.46
CA ARG A 60 -0.71 -2.86 40.59
C ARG A 60 -0.28 -2.42 39.20
N LEU A 61 -0.16 -1.11 38.98
CA LEU A 61 0.90 -0.53 38.15
C LEU A 61 1.12 0.93 38.57
N ALA A 62 2.37 1.32 38.45
CA ALA A 62 2.93 2.57 38.92
C ALA A 62 2.54 3.77 38.03
N ALA A 63 2.70 4.94 38.64
CA ALA A 63 2.82 6.28 38.06
C ALA A 63 1.53 6.99 37.63
N THR A 64 1.21 7.99 38.45
CA THR A 64 0.58 9.28 38.12
C THR A 64 -0.88 9.26 37.63
N ARG A 65 -1.78 9.51 38.59
CA ARG A 65 -3.11 10.13 38.48
C ARG A 65 -4.00 9.63 37.32
N VAL A 66 -4.91 8.72 37.62
CA VAL A 66 -6.38 8.95 37.71
C VAL A 66 -6.96 7.83 38.56
N GLN A 67 -7.81 8.18 39.53
CA GLN A 67 -8.69 7.22 40.20
C GLN A 67 -10.12 7.70 40.04
N CYS A 68 -10.90 6.95 39.25
CA CYS A 68 -12.35 6.81 39.37
C CYS A 68 -12.73 5.40 38.87
N CYS A 69 -13.01 4.50 39.82
CA CYS A 69 -13.99 3.42 39.73
C CYS A 69 -15.25 3.98 40.40
N ASP A 70 -16.50 3.63 40.10
CA ASP A 70 -17.10 2.66 39.18
C ASP A 70 -18.63 2.96 39.22
N LYS A 71 -19.41 2.39 38.31
CA LYS A 71 -20.89 2.29 38.41
C LYS A 71 -21.71 3.59 38.23
N CYS A 72 -21.71 4.12 37.01
CA CYS A 72 -22.90 4.75 36.41
C CYS A 72 -22.97 4.33 34.94
N GLN A 73 -23.83 3.36 34.61
CA GLN A 73 -24.44 3.33 33.28
C GLN A 73 -25.28 4.60 33.13
N VAL A 74 -25.09 5.39 32.08
CA VAL A 74 -26.11 6.03 31.23
C VAL A 74 -25.36 6.77 30.10
N GLU A 75 -25.68 6.43 28.85
CA GLU A 75 -25.42 7.24 27.65
C GLU A 75 -25.93 8.67 27.83
N LEU A 76 -25.07 9.68 27.68
CA LEU A 76 -25.53 11.04 27.42
C LEU A 76 -24.51 11.78 26.55
N VAL A 77 -24.96 12.06 25.33
CA VAL A 77 -24.46 13.10 24.44
C VAL A 77 -24.40 14.42 25.21
N CYS A 78 -23.25 15.09 25.19
CA CYS A 78 -23.18 16.53 25.46
C CYS A 78 -22.27 17.19 24.43
N ASP A 79 -22.95 17.79 23.47
CA ASP A 79 -22.45 18.77 22.53
C ASP A 79 -22.26 20.13 23.23
N GLN A 80 -21.42 20.97 22.62
CA GLN A 80 -21.38 22.44 22.72
C GLN A 80 -20.92 23.20 24.00
N ALA A 81 -19.91 24.05 23.71
CA ALA A 81 -19.92 25.51 23.86
C ALA A 81 -19.23 26.19 25.06
N HIS A 82 -18.28 27.06 24.69
CA HIS A 82 -17.96 28.40 25.21
C HIS A 82 -17.97 28.66 26.73
N HIS A 83 -16.83 29.15 27.25
CA HIS A 83 -16.72 30.55 27.66
C HIS A 83 -15.29 30.96 28.06
N SER A 84 -14.87 32.09 27.50
CA SER A 84 -13.75 32.92 27.91
C SER A 84 -13.96 33.52 29.30
N VAL A 85 -12.93 33.58 30.15
CA VAL A 85 -12.77 34.66 31.16
C VAL A 85 -11.29 34.94 31.40
N GLN A 86 -10.91 36.20 31.14
CA GLN A 86 -9.66 36.84 31.57
C GLN A 86 -9.65 37.06 33.08
N HIS A 87 -8.49 36.87 33.72
CA HIS A 87 -8.20 37.54 34.99
C HIS A 87 -6.89 38.33 34.92
N ARG A 88 -7.05 39.65 35.07
CA ARG A 88 -6.01 40.63 35.41
C ARG A 88 -5.52 40.42 36.85
N ARG A 89 -4.28 40.91 37.09
CA ARG A 89 -3.75 41.71 38.24
C ARG A 89 -2.45 41.07 38.78
N HIS A 90 -1.39 41.78 39.18
CA HIS A 90 -0.94 43.18 39.11
C HIS A 90 0.52 43.21 39.66
N ARG A 91 1.36 44.11 39.13
CA ARG A 91 2.56 44.79 39.74
C ARG A 91 3.71 43.90 40.27
N ILE A 92 4.98 44.25 40.03
CA ILE A 92 5.73 45.32 40.70
C ILE A 92 6.79 45.95 39.78
N TYR A 93 7.00 47.24 40.04
CA TYR A 93 7.84 48.27 39.44
C TYR A 93 9.30 48.16 39.92
N ARG A 94 10.29 48.37 39.04
CA ARG A 94 11.50 49.14 39.40
C ARG A 94 12.21 49.72 38.17
N GLN A 95 12.28 51.06 38.15
CA GLN A 95 13.13 51.92 37.33
C GLN A 95 14.61 51.61 37.62
N SER A 96 15.58 51.81 36.73
CA SER A 96 16.12 53.05 36.15
C SER A 96 17.39 52.60 35.37
N SER A 97 17.97 53.25 34.37
CA SER A 97 18.25 54.66 34.14
C SER A 97 18.87 54.84 32.72
N PHE A 98 18.59 55.98 32.08
CA PHE A 98 19.52 56.92 31.41
C PHE A 98 20.81 56.39 30.75
N ARG A 99 21.31 56.89 29.60
CA ARG A 99 20.95 57.94 28.63
C ARG A 99 22.05 57.87 27.53
N THR A 100 21.71 58.24 26.28
CA THR A 100 22.57 59.00 25.32
C THR A 100 23.88 58.37 24.82
N ARG A 101 24.45 58.64 23.63
CA ARG A 101 24.11 59.33 22.36
C ARG A 101 25.40 59.22 21.53
N THR A 102 25.27 59.39 20.22
CA THR A 102 26.26 59.89 19.24
C THR A 102 27.25 58.97 18.50
N LYS A 103 27.14 59.10 17.16
CA LYS A 103 28.17 59.39 16.13
C LYS A 103 28.90 58.24 15.42
N SER A 104 28.49 58.01 14.17
CA SER A 104 29.21 58.40 12.93
C SER A 104 30.75 58.29 12.89
N ARG A 105 31.25 57.38 12.05
CA ARG A 105 32.43 57.52 11.13
C ARG A 105 32.50 56.22 10.30
N SER A 106 32.33 56.18 8.98
CA SER A 106 33.23 56.66 7.92
C SER A 106 34.69 56.19 8.09
N SER A 107 35.07 55.09 7.44
CA SER A 107 36.37 55.01 6.75
C SER A 107 36.40 53.85 5.75
N SER A 108 36.54 54.24 4.49
CA SER A 108 36.94 53.46 3.34
C SER A 108 38.44 53.12 3.38
N SER A 109 38.80 51.88 3.09
CA SER A 109 40.13 51.43 2.64
C SER A 109 39.90 50.37 1.56
N TRP A 110 39.97 50.69 0.26
CA TRP A 110 41.18 50.76 -0.59
C TRP A 110 42.11 49.57 -0.38
N PHE A 111 41.78 48.46 -1.06
CA PHE A 111 42.64 47.30 -1.27
C PHE A 111 43.61 47.57 -2.43
N PRO A 112 44.94 47.45 -2.25
CA PRO A 112 45.87 47.52 -3.36
C PRO A 112 45.89 46.21 -4.16
N VAL A 113 45.38 46.28 -5.38
CA VAL A 113 45.47 45.26 -6.43
C VAL A 113 46.92 45.21 -6.91
N GLY A 114 47.72 44.29 -6.38
CA GLY A 114 49.13 44.26 -6.73
C GLY A 114 49.94 43.09 -6.19
N SER A 115 49.34 41.91 -5.99
CA SER A 115 50.14 40.71 -5.66
C SER A 115 49.39 39.38 -5.87
N VAL A 116 48.72 39.22 -7.01
CA VAL A 116 47.98 37.97 -7.32
C VAL A 116 48.56 37.23 -8.53
N ILE A 117 49.33 37.92 -9.40
CA ILE A 117 49.79 37.33 -10.67
C ILE A 117 51.04 36.45 -10.51
N ARG A 118 51.78 36.54 -9.41
CA ARG A 118 52.99 35.72 -9.17
C ARG A 118 52.73 34.35 -8.53
N TRP A 119 51.55 34.13 -7.93
CA TRP A 119 51.20 32.82 -7.36
C TRP A 119 50.56 31.89 -8.40
N PHE A 120 49.88 32.42 -9.42
CA PHE A 120 49.18 31.58 -10.42
C PHE A 120 50.11 30.83 -11.38
N VAL A 121 51.33 31.31 -11.64
CA VAL A 121 52.26 30.64 -12.59
C VAL A 121 53.02 29.49 -11.93
N ALA A 122 53.27 29.54 -10.63
CA ALA A 122 53.96 28.46 -9.91
C ALA A 122 53.03 27.28 -9.58
N THR A 123 51.73 27.50 -9.37
CA THR A 123 50.76 26.43 -9.07
C THR A 123 50.34 25.65 -10.33
N LEU A 124 50.44 26.26 -11.52
CA LEU A 124 50.08 25.60 -12.78
C LEU A 124 51.16 24.61 -13.29
N CYS A 125 52.42 24.77 -12.87
CA CYS A 125 53.51 23.86 -13.26
C CYS A 125 53.63 22.58 -12.40
N VAL A 126 53.02 22.53 -11.20
CA VAL A 126 53.04 21.33 -10.35
C VAL A 126 51.91 20.35 -10.71
N LEU A 127 50.85 20.81 -11.39
CA LEU A 127 49.72 19.97 -11.83
C LEU A 127 49.97 19.20 -13.13
N ALA A 128 51.04 19.50 -13.88
CA ALA A 128 51.36 18.85 -15.16
C ALA A 128 52.29 17.61 -15.03
N LEU A 129 52.73 17.26 -13.81
CA LEU A 129 53.64 16.13 -13.55
C LEU A 129 53.00 14.99 -12.75
N LEU A 130 51.68 15.02 -12.53
CA LEU A 130 50.98 13.89 -11.94
C LEU A 130 50.60 12.90 -13.06
N PRO A 131 50.99 11.60 -12.95
CA PRO A 131 50.55 10.60 -13.91
C PRO A 131 49.02 10.55 -13.93
N PRO A 132 48.38 10.26 -15.08
CA PRO A 132 46.94 10.11 -15.14
C PRO A 132 46.55 8.99 -14.17
N ARG A 133 45.98 9.38 -13.03
CA ARG A 133 45.15 8.46 -12.25
C ARG A 133 44.01 8.12 -13.18
N ALA A 134 44.10 6.93 -13.79
CA ALA A 134 42.95 6.26 -14.34
C ALA A 134 41.92 6.23 -13.19
N MET A 135 40.93 7.12 -13.28
CA MET A 135 39.70 6.99 -12.53
C MET A 135 39.05 5.76 -13.13
N ALA A 136 39.46 4.59 -12.65
CA ALA A 136 38.62 3.42 -12.68
C ALA A 136 37.33 3.86 -11.97
N ALA A 137 36.31 4.17 -12.77
CA ALA A 137 34.96 4.19 -12.27
C ALA A 137 34.78 2.87 -11.50
N PRO A 138 34.24 2.88 -10.28
CA PRO A 138 33.78 1.64 -9.69
C PRO A 138 32.63 1.18 -10.60
N THR A 139 32.95 0.37 -11.61
CA THR A 139 32.02 -0.62 -12.11
C THR A 139 31.78 -1.53 -10.92
N GLY A 140 30.82 -1.14 -10.07
CA GLY A 140 30.11 -2.07 -9.23
C GLY A 140 29.44 -3.05 -10.18
N ALA A 141 30.21 -4.04 -10.61
CA ALA A 141 29.63 -5.26 -11.13
C ALA A 141 28.62 -5.72 -10.07
N PRO A 142 27.36 -6.02 -10.44
CA PRO A 142 26.40 -6.57 -9.50
C PRO A 142 27.04 -7.79 -8.85
N SER A 143 27.11 -7.80 -7.51
CA SER A 143 27.51 -8.98 -6.77
C SER A 143 26.64 -10.15 -7.22
N PRO A 144 27.22 -11.27 -7.71
CA PRO A 144 26.45 -12.40 -8.20
C PRO A 144 25.98 -13.26 -7.01
N SER A 145 25.09 -12.74 -6.15
CA SER A 145 24.37 -13.57 -5.16
C SER A 145 23.31 -12.85 -4.31
N THR A 146 22.92 -11.60 -4.58
CA THR A 146 21.81 -11.01 -3.82
C THR A 146 20.50 -11.34 -4.51
N GLN A 147 19.85 -12.42 -4.08
CA GLN A 147 18.47 -12.72 -4.45
C GLN A 147 17.62 -11.45 -4.28
N PRO A 148 16.80 -11.05 -5.28
CA PRO A 148 16.03 -9.81 -5.16
C PRO A 148 15.12 -9.86 -3.93
N LYS A 149 14.94 -8.71 -3.25
CA LYS A 149 14.25 -8.59 -1.96
C LYS A 149 12.90 -9.32 -1.87
N TRP A 150 12.17 -9.35 -2.97
CA TRP A 150 10.80 -9.90 -3.06
C TRP A 150 10.72 -11.30 -3.65
N VAL A 151 11.87 -11.93 -3.88
CA VAL A 151 11.99 -13.33 -4.23
C VAL A 151 12.19 -14.10 -2.93
N ASN A 152 11.17 -14.86 -2.51
CA ASN A 152 11.13 -15.54 -1.21
C ASN A 152 11.41 -14.62 0.00
N PRO A 153 10.63 -13.53 0.19
CA PRO A 153 10.89 -12.55 1.26
C PRO A 153 10.66 -13.12 2.68
N CYS A 154 10.11 -14.34 2.76
CA CYS A 154 9.73 -15.03 3.99
C CYS A 154 10.74 -16.12 4.36
N GLY A 155 11.70 -16.42 3.49
CA GLY A 155 12.74 -17.42 3.74
C GLY A 155 12.22 -18.86 3.80
N LEU A 156 11.07 -19.16 3.17
CA LEU A 156 10.52 -20.51 3.13
C LEU A 156 11.37 -21.40 2.21
N ASN A 157 11.77 -22.56 2.69
CA ASN A 157 12.51 -23.51 1.87
C ASN A 157 11.54 -24.38 1.07
N THR A 158 11.11 -23.90 -0.08
CA THR A 158 10.12 -24.58 -0.94
C THR A 158 10.63 -25.91 -1.52
N LYS A 159 11.94 -26.18 -1.46
CA LYS A 159 12.54 -27.44 -1.93
C LYS A 159 12.47 -28.58 -0.91
N GLU A 160 12.30 -28.28 0.37
CA GLU A 160 12.17 -29.29 1.43
C GLU A 160 10.72 -29.79 1.58
N VAL A 161 9.74 -28.99 1.14
CA VAL A 161 8.31 -29.37 1.14
C VAL A 161 8.02 -30.55 0.19
N GLU A 162 8.88 -30.79 -0.81
CA GLU A 162 8.78 -31.96 -1.69
C GLU A 162 9.27 -33.28 -1.05
N GLN A 163 10.02 -33.23 0.07
CA GLN A 163 10.70 -34.42 0.62
C GLN A 163 10.23 -34.89 1.99
N ASP A 164 9.61 -34.04 2.82
CA ASP A 164 9.18 -34.43 4.18
C ASP A 164 7.67 -34.22 4.40
N LEU A 165 6.83 -35.00 3.70
CA LEU A 165 5.39 -35.10 3.98
C LEU A 165 5.09 -36.05 5.15
N GLU A 166 5.80 -35.89 6.27
CA GLU A 166 5.46 -36.54 7.55
C GLU A 166 5.44 -35.52 8.69
N TYR A 167 4.95 -34.30 8.42
CA TYR A 167 4.65 -33.34 9.48
C TYR A 167 3.28 -33.66 10.11
N GLN A 168 3.30 -34.31 11.27
CA GLN A 168 2.13 -34.56 12.14
C GLN A 168 1.68 -33.28 12.88
N GLY A 169 1.56 -32.16 12.17
CA GLY A 169 0.82 -30.99 12.63
C GLY A 169 -0.65 -31.15 12.28
N GLU A 170 -1.55 -30.61 13.10
CA GLU A 170 -2.97 -30.52 12.76
C GLU A 170 -3.10 -29.75 11.43
N SER A 171 -3.49 -30.45 10.36
CA SER A 171 -3.62 -29.87 9.03
C SER A 171 -4.65 -28.75 9.09
N GLN A 172 -4.24 -27.53 8.77
CA GLN A 172 -5.14 -26.39 8.81
C GLN A 172 -6.19 -26.50 7.71
N THR A 173 -7.42 -26.07 8.02
CA THR A 173 -8.46 -26.09 6.99
C THR A 173 -8.19 -25.01 5.95
N VAL A 174 -8.62 -25.24 4.71
CA VAL A 174 -8.57 -24.24 3.64
C VAL A 174 -9.24 -22.93 4.06
N ALA A 175 -10.32 -23.03 4.85
CA ALA A 175 -11.02 -21.88 5.40
C ALA A 175 -10.15 -21.05 6.37
N ASP A 176 -9.37 -21.71 7.23
CA ASP A 176 -8.47 -21.03 8.18
C ASP A 176 -7.35 -20.29 7.43
N ILE A 177 -6.78 -20.93 6.42
CA ILE A 177 -5.74 -20.35 5.55
C ILE A 177 -6.28 -19.09 4.86
N ILE A 178 -7.43 -19.21 4.20
CA ILE A 178 -8.11 -18.09 3.55
C ILE A 178 -8.37 -16.95 4.55
N GLN A 179 -8.88 -17.28 5.74
CA GLN A 179 -9.25 -16.29 6.73
C GLN A 179 -8.04 -15.49 7.23
N ARG A 180 -6.86 -16.09 7.37
CA ARG A 180 -5.64 -15.37 7.75
C ARG A 180 -5.18 -14.41 6.66
N ILE A 181 -5.15 -14.85 5.40
CA ILE A 181 -4.80 -13.96 4.27
C ILE A 181 -5.78 -12.77 4.21
N VAL A 182 -7.08 -13.03 4.33
CA VAL A 182 -8.12 -11.98 4.35
C VAL A 182 -7.88 -11.01 5.50
N THR A 183 -7.59 -11.51 6.70
CA THR A 183 -7.35 -10.67 7.88
C THR A 183 -6.13 -9.77 7.71
N LEU A 184 -5.02 -10.31 7.22
CA LEU A 184 -3.80 -9.54 6.95
C LEU A 184 -4.02 -8.51 5.83
N SER A 185 -4.77 -8.89 4.79
CA SER A 185 -5.11 -7.99 3.67
C SER A 185 -6.01 -6.85 4.11
N LYS A 186 -7.00 -7.10 4.98
CA LYS A 186 -7.84 -6.07 5.59
C LYS A 186 -7.02 -5.10 6.43
N ASN A 187 -6.12 -5.63 7.27
CA ASN A 187 -5.22 -4.79 8.05
C ASN A 187 -4.36 -3.89 7.15
N ALA A 188 -3.78 -4.45 6.07
CA ALA A 188 -3.03 -3.67 5.09
C ALA A 188 -3.89 -2.57 4.44
N LEU A 189 -5.09 -2.92 4.00
CA LEU A 189 -6.02 -2.01 3.34
C LEU A 189 -6.46 -0.88 4.27
N ASP A 190 -6.85 -1.20 5.51
CA ASP A 190 -7.32 -0.25 6.51
C ASP A 190 -6.27 0.82 6.81
N HIS A 191 -4.99 0.44 6.86
CA HIS A 191 -3.93 1.42 7.07
C HIS A 191 -3.69 2.27 5.83
N ALA A 192 -3.64 1.70 4.63
CA ALA A 192 -3.53 2.48 3.40
C ALA A 192 -4.68 3.50 3.26
N VAL A 193 -5.91 3.06 3.57
CA VAL A 193 -7.11 3.89 3.63
C VAL A 193 -6.99 5.00 4.68
N SER A 194 -6.42 4.71 5.85
CA SER A 194 -6.37 5.66 6.96
C SER A 194 -5.55 6.92 6.66
N PHE A 195 -4.53 6.84 5.80
CA PHE A 195 -3.67 7.98 5.48
C PHE A 195 -3.83 8.53 4.05
N ARG A 196 -4.57 7.85 3.15
CA ARG A 196 -4.68 8.24 1.73
C ARG A 196 -5.20 9.66 1.51
N VAL A 197 -6.20 10.10 2.28
CA VAL A 197 -6.82 11.42 2.13
C VAL A 197 -5.79 12.49 2.48
N LYS A 198 -5.19 12.37 3.66
CA LYS A 198 -4.12 13.25 4.12
C LYS A 198 -2.93 13.27 3.16
N TYR A 199 -2.53 12.10 2.64
CA TYR A 199 -1.46 12.00 1.65
C TYR A 199 -1.77 12.85 0.41
N VAL A 200 -2.97 12.74 -0.14
CA VAL A 200 -3.36 13.50 -1.32
C VAL A 200 -3.43 15.00 -1.04
N GLU A 201 -4.09 15.38 0.05
CA GLU A 201 -4.30 16.78 0.42
C GLU A 201 -2.96 17.49 0.70
N GLU A 202 -2.06 16.88 1.48
CA GLU A 202 -0.78 17.49 1.82
C GLU A 202 0.19 17.49 0.63
N THR A 203 0.21 16.44 -0.19
CA THR A 203 1.18 16.27 -1.28
C THR A 203 0.80 17.08 -2.52
N PHE A 204 -0.49 17.15 -2.86
CA PHE A 204 -0.97 17.77 -4.09
C PHE A 204 -1.76 19.06 -3.88
N GLN A 205 -2.12 19.39 -2.64
CA GLN A 205 -2.96 20.56 -2.31
C GLN A 205 -4.29 20.51 -3.06
N LYS A 206 -4.90 19.32 -3.11
CA LYS A 206 -6.17 19.02 -3.80
C LYS A 206 -7.08 18.18 -2.92
N ASP A 207 -8.38 18.30 -3.14
CA ASP A 207 -9.36 17.35 -2.59
C ASP A 207 -9.05 15.92 -3.06
N TYR A 208 -9.28 14.95 -2.17
CA TYR A 208 -9.05 13.54 -2.45
C TYR A 208 -9.86 13.03 -3.64
N SER A 209 -11.15 13.34 -3.69
CA SER A 209 -12.08 12.83 -4.70
C SER A 209 -11.73 13.38 -6.07
N ASP A 210 -11.41 14.68 -6.14
CA ASP A 210 -10.98 15.34 -7.39
C ASP A 210 -9.67 14.74 -7.91
N HIS A 211 -8.67 14.57 -7.04
CA HIS A 211 -7.39 13.99 -7.42
C HIS A 211 -7.53 12.52 -7.83
N HIS A 212 -8.31 11.74 -7.10
CA HIS A 212 -8.60 10.35 -7.43
C HIS A 212 -9.29 10.25 -8.79
N GLY A 213 -10.32 11.07 -9.05
CA GLY A 213 -11.04 11.13 -10.31
C GLY A 213 -10.14 11.49 -11.49
N LEU A 214 -9.23 12.46 -11.32
CA LEU A 214 -8.28 12.88 -12.36
C LEU A 214 -7.36 11.73 -12.82
N TRP A 215 -6.90 10.91 -11.88
CA TRP A 215 -5.93 9.87 -12.16
C TRP A 215 -6.54 8.47 -12.32
N LYS A 216 -7.84 8.29 -12.10
CA LYS A 216 -8.52 6.98 -12.01
C LYS A 216 -8.13 6.02 -13.15
N GLU A 217 -8.15 6.50 -14.38
CA GLU A 217 -7.86 5.70 -15.58
C GLU A 217 -6.36 5.41 -15.82
N HIS A 218 -5.46 6.04 -15.07
CA HIS A 218 -4.02 5.91 -15.28
C HIS A 218 -3.47 4.70 -14.54
N LYS A 219 -3.21 3.60 -15.25
CA LYS A 219 -2.60 2.38 -14.70
C LYS A 219 -1.24 2.14 -15.32
N TYR A 220 -0.28 1.68 -14.52
CA TYR A 220 1.02 1.26 -15.04
C TYR A 220 0.93 -0.14 -15.63
N TYR A 221 1.48 -0.33 -16.82
CA TYR A 221 1.41 -1.59 -17.56
C TYR A 221 2.02 -2.78 -16.81
N TRP A 222 2.99 -2.53 -15.94
CA TRP A 222 3.70 -3.53 -15.16
C TRP A 222 3.00 -3.88 -13.83
N LEU A 223 2.04 -3.06 -13.39
CA LEU A 223 1.18 -3.37 -12.26
C LEU A 223 0.10 -4.39 -12.67
N PRO A 224 -0.48 -5.12 -11.70
CA PRO A 224 -1.60 -6.03 -11.96
C PRO A 224 -2.78 -5.34 -12.66
N GLN A 225 -3.29 -5.96 -13.72
CA GLN A 225 -4.45 -5.47 -14.47
C GLN A 225 -5.73 -6.08 -13.89
N ILE A 226 -6.24 -5.45 -12.84
CA ILE A 226 -7.40 -5.95 -12.09
C ILE A 226 -8.70 -5.48 -12.76
N PRO A 227 -9.70 -6.37 -12.97
CA PRO A 227 -10.96 -6.03 -13.65
C PRO A 227 -11.97 -5.33 -12.72
N LYS A 228 -11.50 -4.36 -11.93
CA LYS A 228 -12.33 -3.45 -11.13
C LYS A 228 -11.56 -2.16 -10.83
N GLU A 229 -12.31 -1.15 -10.40
CA GLU A 229 -11.76 0.08 -9.84
C GLU A 229 -11.77 0.05 -8.31
N LEU A 230 -11.01 0.96 -7.71
CA LEU A 230 -10.96 1.12 -6.26
C LEU A 230 -12.36 1.46 -5.71
N GLY A 231 -12.82 0.72 -4.71
CA GLY A 231 -14.14 0.86 -4.09
C GLY A 231 -15.26 0.05 -4.78
N ASP A 232 -15.03 -0.48 -5.98
CA ASP A 232 -16.04 -1.28 -6.68
C ASP A 232 -16.09 -2.73 -6.17
N LYS A 233 -17.20 -3.42 -6.44
CA LYS A 233 -17.28 -4.87 -6.25
C LYS A 233 -16.67 -5.60 -7.45
N VAL A 234 -16.00 -6.73 -7.20
CA VAL A 234 -15.58 -7.64 -8.27
C VAL A 234 -16.82 -8.26 -8.90
N ASP A 235 -16.83 -8.35 -10.23
CA ASP A 235 -17.88 -9.05 -10.98
C ASP A 235 -17.98 -10.52 -10.53
N GLU A 236 -19.19 -10.97 -10.19
CA GLU A 236 -19.38 -12.33 -9.67
C GLU A 236 -19.11 -13.39 -10.74
N GLY A 237 -19.39 -13.09 -12.01
CA GLY A 237 -19.07 -13.98 -13.14
C GLY A 237 -17.55 -14.12 -13.35
N HIS A 238 -16.75 -13.12 -12.97
CA HIS A 238 -15.30 -13.24 -12.89
C HIS A 238 -14.88 -14.15 -11.74
N LEU A 239 -15.47 -13.99 -10.55
CA LEU A 239 -15.16 -14.80 -9.35
C LEU A 239 -15.48 -16.29 -9.54
N GLN A 240 -16.64 -16.61 -10.12
CA GLN A 240 -17.09 -17.99 -10.38
C GLN A 240 -16.13 -18.80 -11.27
N LYS A 241 -15.36 -18.12 -12.13
CA LYS A 241 -14.41 -18.76 -13.06
C LYS A 241 -13.08 -19.09 -12.40
N GLN A 242 -12.82 -18.57 -11.21
CA GLN A 242 -11.53 -18.72 -10.53
C GLN A 242 -11.46 -20.05 -9.79
N LYS A 243 -10.26 -20.62 -9.74
CA LYS A 243 -9.90 -21.71 -8.83
C LYS A 243 -8.98 -21.17 -7.76
N LEU A 244 -9.09 -21.70 -6.55
CA LEU A 244 -8.29 -21.22 -5.42
C LEU A 244 -6.79 -21.31 -5.70
N GLU A 245 -6.31 -22.43 -6.27
CA GLU A 245 -4.89 -22.62 -6.59
C GLU A 245 -4.37 -21.57 -7.58
N ASP A 246 -5.12 -21.29 -8.64
CA ASP A 246 -4.76 -20.28 -9.65
C ASP A 246 -4.81 -18.88 -9.04
N ALA A 247 -5.84 -18.60 -8.22
CA ALA A 247 -5.95 -17.35 -7.48
C ALA A 247 -4.75 -17.13 -6.55
N LEU A 248 -4.30 -18.14 -5.79
CA LEU A 248 -3.14 -18.02 -4.90
C LEU A 248 -1.87 -17.64 -5.67
N LYS A 249 -1.62 -18.25 -6.84
CA LYS A 249 -0.47 -17.92 -7.70
C LYS A 249 -0.55 -16.48 -8.20
N ASP A 250 -1.71 -16.08 -8.70
CA ASP A 250 -1.94 -14.74 -9.23
C ASP A 250 -1.80 -13.68 -8.13
N ILE A 251 -2.40 -13.91 -6.97
CA ILE A 251 -2.30 -13.05 -5.79
C ILE A 251 -0.83 -12.88 -5.38
N TYR A 252 -0.07 -13.97 -5.30
CA TYR A 252 1.35 -13.90 -4.96
C TYR A 252 2.13 -13.03 -5.95
N GLN A 253 1.94 -13.25 -7.26
CA GLN A 253 2.58 -12.41 -8.29
C GLN A 253 2.14 -10.94 -8.19
N TYR A 254 0.86 -10.67 -7.93
CA TYR A 254 0.34 -9.32 -7.78
C TYR A 254 0.98 -8.60 -6.60
N LEU A 255 1.07 -9.27 -5.45
CA LEU A 255 1.73 -8.73 -4.27
C LEU A 255 3.21 -8.46 -4.53
N GLN A 256 3.93 -9.33 -5.25
CA GLN A 256 5.32 -9.06 -5.63
C GLN A 256 5.43 -7.81 -6.53
N LYS A 257 4.53 -7.64 -7.51
CA LYS A 257 4.50 -6.44 -8.36
C LYS A 257 4.27 -5.16 -7.55
N TYR A 258 3.31 -5.18 -6.61
CA TYR A 258 3.09 -4.07 -5.69
C TYR A 258 4.29 -3.82 -4.78
N ALA A 259 4.97 -4.89 -4.33
CA ALA A 259 6.16 -4.80 -3.48
C ALA A 259 7.28 -4.00 -4.16
N VAL A 260 7.54 -4.29 -5.44
CA VAL A 260 8.52 -3.57 -6.25
C VAL A 260 8.16 -2.08 -6.35
N GLY A 261 6.88 -1.75 -6.52
CA GLY A 261 6.40 -0.37 -6.53
C GLY A 261 6.57 0.33 -5.18
N LEU A 262 6.03 -0.26 -4.10
CA LEU A 262 6.09 0.31 -2.75
C LEU A 262 7.52 0.45 -2.24
N GLU A 263 8.42 -0.47 -2.59
CA GLU A 263 9.84 -0.34 -2.28
C GLU A 263 10.41 0.96 -2.86
N GLN A 264 10.10 1.26 -4.12
CA GLN A 264 10.53 2.51 -4.74
C GLN A 264 9.92 3.73 -4.02
N VAL A 265 8.63 3.68 -3.65
CA VAL A 265 7.98 4.76 -2.89
C VAL A 265 8.69 4.99 -1.55
N VAL A 266 9.00 3.92 -0.81
CA VAL A 266 9.71 3.99 0.47
C VAL A 266 11.10 4.58 0.30
N LEU A 267 11.86 4.15 -0.72
CA LEU A 267 13.18 4.67 -1.04
C LEU A 267 13.10 6.18 -1.32
N ASP A 268 12.10 6.61 -2.09
CA ASP A 268 11.89 8.01 -2.41
C ASP A 268 11.47 8.85 -1.19
N GLN A 269 10.57 8.36 -0.35
CA GLN A 269 10.22 9.05 0.90
C GLN A 269 11.45 9.22 1.81
N LYS A 270 12.32 8.20 1.89
CA LYS A 270 13.56 8.26 2.69
C LYS A 270 14.57 9.23 2.11
N ALA A 271 14.84 9.15 0.80
CA ALA A 271 15.85 9.96 0.12
C ALA A 271 15.52 11.45 0.12
N ASN A 272 14.23 11.80 0.11
CA ASN A 272 13.77 13.18 -0.03
C ASN A 272 13.20 13.76 1.28
N GLY A 273 13.29 13.02 2.39
CA GLY A 273 12.76 13.46 3.68
C GLY A 273 11.24 13.63 3.70
N GLY A 274 10.53 12.79 2.94
CA GLY A 274 9.08 12.86 2.78
C GLY A 274 8.30 12.66 4.09
N SER A 275 7.18 13.36 4.20
CA SER A 275 6.34 13.39 5.41
C SER A 275 5.67 12.05 5.72
N PHE A 276 5.50 11.19 4.72
CA PHE A 276 4.74 9.94 4.81
C PHE A 276 5.63 8.69 4.89
N LYS A 277 6.93 8.86 5.16
CA LYS A 277 7.89 7.75 5.22
C LYS A 277 7.48 6.63 6.18
N LYS A 278 6.85 6.98 7.32
CA LYS A 278 6.45 6.00 8.33
C LYS A 278 5.29 5.16 7.84
N GLU A 279 4.32 5.83 7.22
CA GLU A 279 3.12 5.23 6.65
C GLU A 279 3.51 4.26 5.54
N PHE A 280 4.39 4.68 4.61
CA PHE A 280 4.88 3.79 3.56
C PHE A 280 5.79 2.67 4.06
N ASP A 281 6.62 2.90 5.08
CA ASP A 281 7.40 1.83 5.73
C ASP A 281 6.48 0.76 6.36
N ILE A 282 5.39 1.20 7.00
CA ILE A 282 4.38 0.28 7.55
C ILE A 282 3.67 -0.47 6.43
N GLU A 283 3.32 0.18 5.32
CA GLU A 283 2.70 -0.50 4.18
C GLU A 283 3.61 -1.55 3.54
N GLU A 284 4.88 -1.25 3.33
CA GLU A 284 5.84 -2.22 2.81
C GLU A 284 5.94 -3.46 3.72
N SER A 285 5.91 -3.25 5.04
CA SER A 285 5.91 -4.33 6.03
C SER A 285 4.60 -5.15 6.01
N ARG A 286 3.44 -4.49 5.92
CA ARG A 286 2.14 -5.17 5.86
C ARG A 286 1.98 -5.97 4.58
N LEU A 287 2.41 -5.42 3.44
CA LEU A 287 2.46 -6.15 2.18
C LEU A 287 3.31 -7.42 2.31
N ARG A 288 4.47 -7.33 2.97
CA ARG A 288 5.32 -8.50 3.19
C ARG A 288 4.59 -9.59 3.99
N ASN A 289 3.86 -9.20 5.04
CA ASN A 289 3.10 -10.16 5.84
C ASN A 289 2.02 -10.88 5.02
N VAL A 290 1.27 -10.15 4.19
CA VAL A 290 0.26 -10.75 3.30
C VAL A 290 0.93 -11.72 2.32
N LEU A 291 2.02 -11.29 1.69
CA LEU A 291 2.77 -12.11 0.74
C LEU A 291 3.28 -13.40 1.39
N CYS A 292 3.79 -13.32 2.63
CA CYS A 292 4.22 -14.50 3.37
C CYS A 292 3.11 -15.47 3.68
N GLU A 293 1.95 -14.98 4.10
CA GLU A 293 0.81 -15.84 4.36
C GLU A 293 0.31 -16.55 3.09
N VAL A 294 0.31 -15.84 1.96
CA VAL A 294 0.01 -16.45 0.66
C VAL A 294 1.04 -17.51 0.29
N GLN A 295 2.33 -17.27 0.55
CA GLN A 295 3.39 -18.26 0.27
C GLN A 295 3.24 -19.52 1.13
N VAL A 296 2.88 -19.37 2.41
CA VAL A 296 2.55 -20.50 3.31
C VAL A 296 1.35 -21.27 2.77
N ALA A 297 0.26 -20.56 2.43
CA ALA A 297 -0.93 -21.16 1.85
C ALA A 297 -0.62 -21.98 0.59
N MET A 298 0.23 -21.44 -0.29
CA MET A 298 0.67 -22.15 -1.49
C MET A 298 1.46 -23.41 -1.15
N ALA A 299 2.38 -23.36 -0.18
CA ALA A 299 3.13 -24.54 0.25
C ALA A 299 2.21 -25.63 0.84
N GLU A 300 1.27 -25.25 1.70
CA GLU A 300 0.30 -26.18 2.32
C GLU A 300 -0.64 -26.82 1.28
N GLN A 301 -0.96 -26.10 0.20
CA GLN A 301 -1.80 -26.60 -0.90
C GLN A 301 -1.01 -27.28 -2.02
N GLY A 302 0.33 -27.40 -1.91
CA GLY A 302 1.17 -27.96 -2.98
C GLY A 302 1.18 -27.14 -4.26
N VAL A 303 0.91 -25.83 -4.17
CA VAL A 303 0.76 -24.91 -5.30
C VAL A 303 2.11 -24.28 -5.64
N ILE A 304 2.59 -24.50 -6.86
CA ILE A 304 3.82 -23.89 -7.38
C ILE A 304 3.52 -22.47 -7.88
N GLN A 305 4.33 -21.50 -7.45
CA GLN A 305 4.24 -20.10 -7.86
C GLN A 305 4.53 -19.87 -9.34
N HIS A 306 4.01 -18.75 -9.85
CA HIS A 306 4.49 -18.17 -11.11
C HIS A 306 6.00 -17.86 -11.03
N PRO A 307 6.69 -17.67 -12.17
CA PRO A 307 8.05 -17.19 -12.17
C PRO A 307 8.20 -15.93 -11.31
N ASP A 308 9.28 -15.89 -10.53
CA ASP A 308 9.54 -14.80 -9.61
C ASP A 308 9.57 -13.45 -10.31
N VAL A 309 8.88 -12.48 -9.72
CA VAL A 309 8.91 -11.10 -10.19
C VAL A 309 10.24 -10.46 -9.80
N THR A 310 11.01 -10.09 -10.81
CA THR A 310 12.28 -9.39 -10.63
C THR A 310 12.08 -7.88 -10.61
N PRO A 311 12.97 -7.09 -9.98
CA PRO A 311 12.79 -5.65 -9.87
C PRO A 311 12.64 -4.93 -11.22
N ASP A 312 13.24 -5.43 -12.30
CA ASP A 312 13.23 -4.81 -13.62
C ASP A 312 11.85 -4.71 -14.29
N ILE A 313 10.79 -5.31 -13.72
CA ILE A 313 9.42 -5.08 -14.20
C ILE A 313 9.02 -3.60 -14.23
N MET A 314 9.58 -2.80 -13.32
CA MET A 314 9.42 -1.36 -13.27
C MET A 314 10.57 -0.73 -14.07
N SER A 315 10.26 -0.12 -15.21
CA SER A 315 11.29 0.46 -16.08
C SER A 315 12.11 1.54 -15.35
N GLY A 316 13.34 1.75 -15.81
CA GLY A 316 14.27 2.73 -15.22
C GLY A 316 13.73 4.16 -15.20
N GLU A 317 12.82 4.51 -16.11
CA GLU A 317 12.14 5.81 -16.12
C GLU A 317 11.34 6.06 -14.83
N PHE A 318 10.72 5.03 -14.26
CA PHE A 318 10.00 5.15 -12.99
C PHE A 318 10.94 5.19 -11.79
N ARG A 319 12.22 4.86 -11.96
CA ARG A 319 13.25 4.86 -10.91
C ARG A 319 14.23 6.01 -11.01
N ASP A 320 14.04 6.91 -11.98
CA ASP A 320 14.97 8.00 -12.23
C ASP A 320 15.07 8.92 -10.99
N PRO A 321 16.24 9.03 -10.34
CA PRO A 321 16.42 9.93 -9.20
C PRO A 321 16.23 11.40 -9.59
N ASN A 322 16.36 11.74 -10.87
CA ASN A 322 16.15 13.08 -11.41
C ASN A 322 14.69 13.36 -11.80
N MET A 323 13.79 12.38 -11.67
CA MET A 323 12.37 12.60 -11.89
C MET A 323 11.88 13.76 -11.01
N SER A 324 11.18 14.72 -11.61
CA SER A 324 10.63 15.86 -10.87
C SER A 324 9.74 15.40 -9.71
N THR A 325 9.73 16.14 -8.60
CA THR A 325 8.91 15.84 -7.43
C THR A 325 7.43 15.65 -7.77
N GLY A 326 6.88 16.47 -8.67
CA GLY A 326 5.48 16.34 -9.11
C GLY A 326 5.17 15.00 -9.74
N TRP A 327 5.97 14.58 -10.73
CA TRP A 327 5.79 13.28 -11.39
C TRP A 327 6.05 12.10 -10.46
N ARG A 328 7.01 12.23 -9.54
CA ARG A 328 7.29 11.21 -8.51
C ARG A 328 6.09 11.01 -7.58
N ASN A 329 5.51 12.11 -7.09
CA ASN A 329 4.32 12.06 -6.24
C ASN A 329 3.14 11.41 -6.98
N VAL A 330 2.91 11.76 -8.25
CA VAL A 330 1.86 11.13 -9.07
C VAL A 330 2.11 9.62 -9.20
N ARG A 331 3.35 9.21 -9.43
CA ARG A 331 3.71 7.78 -9.50
C ARG A 331 3.43 7.06 -8.18
N ASP A 332 3.82 7.65 -7.06
CA ASP A 332 3.61 7.08 -5.74
C ASP A 332 2.13 6.93 -5.41
N TRP A 333 1.34 7.94 -5.78
CA TRP A 333 -0.11 7.89 -5.67
C TRP A 333 -0.72 6.76 -6.50
N ILE A 334 -0.33 6.61 -7.76
CA ILE A 334 -0.84 5.53 -8.63
C ILE A 334 -0.48 4.16 -8.04
N ILE A 335 0.75 3.97 -7.57
CA ILE A 335 1.18 2.73 -6.92
C ILE A 335 0.33 2.44 -5.68
N LEU A 336 0.16 3.42 -4.79
CA LEU A 336 -0.65 3.26 -3.58
C LEU A 336 -2.12 2.95 -3.90
N ARG A 337 -2.70 3.63 -4.89
CA ARG A 337 -4.09 3.42 -5.33
C ARG A 337 -4.28 2.01 -5.90
N GLU A 338 -3.41 1.57 -6.80
CA GLU A 338 -3.51 0.23 -7.38
C GLU A 338 -3.26 -0.85 -6.34
N TYR A 339 -2.37 -0.62 -5.38
CA TYR A 339 -2.18 -1.53 -4.25
C TYR A 339 -3.44 -1.63 -3.38
N MET A 340 -4.12 -0.52 -3.04
CA MET A 340 -5.42 -0.57 -2.35
C MET A 340 -6.47 -1.34 -3.18
N ASN A 341 -6.54 -1.08 -4.49
CA ASN A 341 -7.45 -1.77 -5.41
C ASN A 341 -7.18 -3.29 -5.43
N GLY A 342 -5.90 -3.66 -5.41
CA GLY A 342 -5.41 -5.03 -5.31
C GLY A 342 -5.80 -5.72 -4.02
N LEU A 343 -5.63 -5.06 -2.87
CA LEU A 343 -6.05 -5.62 -1.58
C LEU A 343 -7.56 -5.85 -1.52
N GLU A 344 -8.37 -4.89 -2.00
CA GLU A 344 -9.82 -5.08 -2.09
C GLU A 344 -10.20 -6.28 -2.97
N TYR A 345 -9.52 -6.45 -4.11
CA TYR A 345 -9.73 -7.59 -5.00
C TYR A 345 -9.38 -8.91 -4.32
N ILE A 346 -8.22 -8.99 -3.66
CA ILE A 346 -7.76 -10.16 -2.92
C ILE A 346 -8.79 -10.55 -1.84
N ILE A 347 -9.24 -9.57 -1.05
CA ILE A 347 -10.24 -9.79 0.00
C ILE A 347 -11.54 -10.36 -0.61
N GLN A 348 -12.10 -9.70 -1.63
CA GLN A 348 -13.36 -10.12 -2.24
C GLN A 348 -13.26 -11.51 -2.89
N MET A 349 -12.13 -11.81 -3.51
CA MET A 349 -11.85 -13.12 -4.13
C MET A 349 -11.77 -14.24 -3.11
N LEU A 350 -11.01 -14.04 -2.04
CA LEU A 350 -10.82 -15.06 -1.02
C LEU A 350 -12.06 -15.24 -0.14
N GLU A 351 -12.78 -14.16 0.17
CA GLU A 351 -14.08 -14.24 0.83
C GLU A 351 -15.11 -15.00 0.00
N TYR A 352 -15.05 -14.92 -1.34
CA TYR A 352 -15.93 -15.70 -2.22
C TYR A 352 -15.68 -17.20 -2.07
N PHE A 353 -14.41 -17.64 -2.00
CA PHE A 353 -14.07 -19.05 -1.77
C PHE A 353 -14.48 -19.57 -0.39
N ASN A 354 -14.63 -18.68 0.60
CA ASN A 354 -15.04 -19.05 1.96
C ASN A 354 -16.56 -19.05 2.16
N ARG A 355 -17.35 -18.73 1.12
CA ARG A 355 -18.82 -18.84 1.20
C ARG A 355 -19.25 -20.29 1.07
N PRO A 356 -20.28 -20.74 1.82
CA PRO A 356 -20.93 -22.01 1.52
C PRO A 356 -21.51 -21.94 0.09
N GLN A 357 -21.12 -22.88 -0.75
CA GLN A 357 -21.60 -23.00 -2.14
C GLN A 357 -22.92 -23.78 -2.21
#